data_AF-E6N767-F1
#
_entry.id   AF-E6N767-F1
#
_cell.length_a   1.000
_cell.length_b   1.000
_cell.length_c   1.000
_cell.angle_alpha   90.00
_cell.angle_beta   90.00
_cell.angle_gamma   90.00
#
_symmetry.space_group_name_H-M   'P 1'
#
loop_
_entity.id
_entity.type
_entity.pdbx_description
1 polymer ?
#
loop_
_entity_poly.entity_id
_entity_poly.type
_entity_poly.pdbx_seq_one_letter_code
_entity_poly.pdbx_strand_id
1 'polypeptide(L)'
;MTDADPVDISADASFFRDDEYFDHIVYRELARRERNGQRREMLVKLSEMEKEHYEFWRTLAPDQRPVFSKLRFWFIMLLRRLLGITFVIKFLERHETEVINRYRKVINKVEEQHRGKVENFLRDEEEHEKTLQNQIDEPILRYIGFIALGLSDSIIEVSGVHAGFLGVTSSTLIAGVAGLVVGFAASISMGVAAYLKAKSELRQKSFTSGLITGIVYILSTIILALPYFLTHDMLEAFTASVALAIILASSFTYYVAVVNETSFKREVLENTLLIMGTAAATFLFGEFLGNLFGIPGYFR
;
A
#
# COMPACT_ATOMS: atom_id res chain seq x y z
N MET A 1 -13.16 15.12 -51.75
CA MET A 1 -12.71 16.05 -50.70
C MET A 1 -13.65 15.86 -49.53
N THR A 2 -13.29 14.97 -48.62
CA THR A 2 -13.99 14.79 -47.35
C THR A 2 -13.31 15.72 -46.36
N ASP A 3 -13.96 16.84 -46.07
CA ASP A 3 -13.68 17.63 -44.87
C ASP A 3 -13.82 16.69 -43.68
N ALA A 4 -12.69 16.29 -43.11
CA ALA A 4 -12.68 15.67 -41.80
C ALA A 4 -12.94 16.80 -40.81
N ASP A 5 -14.05 16.73 -40.07
CA ASP A 5 -14.30 17.60 -38.92
C ASP A 5 -13.02 17.67 -38.07
N PRO A 6 -12.58 18.88 -37.64
CA PRO A 6 -11.41 19.00 -36.80
C PRO A 6 -11.67 18.17 -35.54
N VAL A 7 -10.87 17.12 -35.35
CA VAL A 7 -10.99 16.24 -34.20
C VAL A 7 -10.82 17.09 -32.95
N ASP A 8 -11.89 17.25 -32.18
CA ASP A 8 -11.89 18.08 -30.97
C ASP A 8 -10.95 17.47 -29.92
N ILE A 9 -9.71 17.96 -29.91
CA ILE A 9 -8.68 17.64 -28.93
C ILE A 9 -8.77 18.54 -27.69
N SER A 10 -9.72 19.47 -27.61
CA SER A 10 -9.81 20.45 -26.52
C SER A 10 -10.06 19.77 -25.16
N ALA A 11 -10.89 18.72 -25.15
CA ALA A 11 -11.16 17.94 -23.96
C ALA A 11 -9.92 17.15 -23.48
N ASP A 12 -9.21 16.51 -24.40
CA ASP A 12 -7.98 15.76 -24.11
C ASP A 12 -6.86 16.73 -23.65
N ALA A 13 -6.69 17.88 -24.32
CA ALA A 13 -5.73 18.91 -23.94
C ALA A 13 -6.02 19.54 -22.58
N SER A 14 -7.30 19.73 -22.23
CA SER A 14 -7.69 20.22 -20.90
C SER A 14 -7.41 19.18 -19.82
N PHE A 15 -7.62 17.89 -20.10
CA PHE A 15 -7.27 16.80 -19.19
C PHE A 15 -5.76 16.78 -18.91
N PHE A 16 -4.92 16.77 -19.96
CA PHE A 16 -3.47 16.78 -19.78
C PHE A 16 -3.01 18.03 -19.05
N ARG A 17 -3.48 19.22 -19.44
CA ARG A 17 -3.14 20.45 -18.73
C ARG A 17 -3.40 20.36 -17.22
N ASP A 18 -4.55 19.83 -16.82
CA ASP A 18 -4.93 19.77 -15.40
C ASP A 18 -4.11 18.75 -14.61
N ASP A 19 -3.76 17.62 -15.23
CA ASP A 19 -2.96 16.56 -14.63
C ASP A 19 -1.49 17.00 -14.48
N GLU A 20 -0.87 17.47 -15.57
CA GLU A 20 0.50 17.97 -15.62
C GLU A 20 0.71 19.15 -14.64
N TYR A 21 -0.29 20.04 -14.53
CA TYR A 21 -0.27 21.11 -13.54
C TYR A 21 -0.33 20.57 -12.10
N PHE A 22 -1.15 19.55 -11.86
CA PHE A 22 -1.28 18.94 -10.55
C PHE A 22 0.04 18.27 -10.13
N ASP A 23 0.66 17.51 -11.02
CA ASP A 23 1.90 16.79 -10.76
C ASP A 23 3.08 17.74 -10.59
N HIS A 24 3.17 18.80 -11.38
CA HIS A 24 4.11 19.91 -11.14
C HIS A 24 4.04 20.41 -9.68
N ILE A 25 2.84 20.75 -9.20
CA ILE A 25 2.65 21.29 -7.86
C ILE A 25 2.96 20.26 -6.78
N VAL A 26 2.61 18.99 -6.99
CA VAL A 26 2.90 17.90 -6.07
C VAL A 26 4.40 17.65 -5.99
N TYR A 27 5.10 17.43 -7.11
CA TYR A 27 6.54 17.19 -7.14
C TYR A 27 7.31 18.37 -6.54
N ARG A 28 6.89 19.60 -6.83
CA ARG A 28 7.49 20.80 -6.24
C ARG A 28 7.35 20.83 -4.73
N GLU A 29 6.17 20.50 -4.18
CA GLU A 29 5.98 20.46 -2.73
C GLU A 29 6.73 19.31 -2.08
N LEU A 30 6.79 18.14 -2.73
CA LEU A 30 7.61 17.01 -2.28
C LEU A 30 9.07 17.42 -2.21
N ALA A 31 9.60 18.09 -3.24
CA ALA A 31 10.99 18.56 -3.30
C ALA A 31 11.31 19.53 -2.17
N ARG A 32 10.42 20.50 -1.90
CA ARG A 32 10.63 21.49 -0.84
C ARG A 32 10.77 20.88 0.55
N ARG A 33 10.13 19.73 0.78
CA ARG A 33 10.14 19.05 2.07
C ARG A 33 11.13 17.89 2.12
N GLU A 34 11.78 17.54 1.01
CA GLU A 34 12.75 16.45 0.93
C GLU A 34 14.11 16.88 1.51
N ARG A 35 14.70 16.01 2.32
CA ARG A 35 15.97 16.27 3.01
C ARG A 35 17.16 15.69 2.26
N ASN A 36 16.97 14.58 1.55
CA ASN A 36 18.01 13.98 0.72
C ASN A 36 18.23 14.85 -0.53
N GLY A 37 19.47 15.33 -0.71
CA GLY A 37 19.83 16.22 -1.82
C GLY A 37 19.57 15.60 -3.21
N GLN A 38 19.92 14.32 -3.39
CA GLN A 38 19.76 13.61 -4.66
C GLN A 38 18.28 13.43 -5.02
N ARG A 39 17.45 12.99 -4.06
CA ARG A 39 16.01 12.87 -4.28
C ARG A 39 15.33 14.21 -4.50
N ARG A 40 15.77 15.25 -3.77
CA ARG A 40 15.26 16.60 -3.97
C ARG A 40 15.53 17.08 -5.39
N GLU A 41 16.74 16.89 -5.89
CA GLU A 41 17.12 17.27 -7.26
C GLU A 41 16.29 16.53 -8.31
N MET A 42 16.09 15.22 -8.13
CA MET A 42 15.19 14.44 -8.98
C MET A 42 13.76 14.98 -8.97
N LEU A 43 13.17 15.25 -7.80
CA LEU A 43 11.82 15.82 -7.71
C LEU A 43 11.71 17.23 -8.32
N VAL A 44 12.75 18.06 -8.21
CA VAL A 44 12.79 19.37 -8.88
C VAL A 44 12.82 19.18 -10.39
N LYS A 45 13.62 18.25 -10.90
CA LYS A 45 13.70 17.94 -12.32
C LYS A 45 12.32 17.51 -12.85
N LEU A 46 11.67 16.56 -12.18
CA LEU A 46 10.32 16.10 -12.55
C LEU A 46 9.32 17.27 -12.55
N SER A 47 9.31 18.06 -11.48
CA SER A 47 8.47 19.27 -11.39
C SER A 47 8.68 20.22 -12.57
N GLU A 48 9.90 20.46 -13.04
CA GLU A 48 10.12 21.35 -14.20
C GLU A 48 9.71 20.69 -15.52
N MET A 49 9.85 19.36 -15.66
CA MET A 49 9.37 18.63 -16.85
C MET A 49 7.84 18.71 -16.98
N GLU A 50 7.07 18.41 -15.93
CA GLU A 50 5.59 18.52 -15.98
C GLU A 50 5.11 19.95 -16.24
N LYS A 51 5.90 20.94 -15.80
CA LYS A 51 5.62 22.34 -16.08
C LYS A 51 5.78 22.68 -17.56
N GLU A 52 6.77 22.10 -18.24
CA GLU A 52 6.93 22.25 -19.68
C GLU A 52 5.78 21.60 -20.46
N HIS A 53 5.33 20.43 -20.01
CA HIS A 53 4.15 19.75 -20.55
C HIS A 53 2.88 20.59 -20.36
N TYR A 54 2.64 21.06 -19.12
CA TYR A 54 1.54 21.95 -18.78
C TYR A 54 1.49 23.20 -19.66
N GLU A 55 2.61 23.91 -19.83
CA GLU A 55 2.64 25.14 -20.63
C GLU A 55 2.34 24.85 -22.10
N PHE A 56 2.76 23.70 -22.64
CA PHE A 56 2.38 23.29 -23.99
C PHE A 56 0.88 23.01 -24.09
N TRP A 57 0.31 22.19 -23.21
CA TRP A 57 -1.13 21.88 -23.27
C TRP A 57 -2.01 23.10 -23.03
N ARG A 58 -1.53 24.06 -22.24
CA ARG A 58 -2.15 25.37 -22.08
C ARG A 58 -2.18 26.18 -23.38
N THR A 59 -1.20 26.06 -24.27
CA THR A 59 -1.27 26.71 -25.59
C THR A 59 -2.36 26.13 -26.48
N LEU A 60 -2.66 24.84 -26.35
CA LEU A 60 -3.69 24.14 -27.12
C LEU A 60 -5.10 24.28 -26.50
N ALA A 61 -5.18 24.55 -25.18
CA ALA A 61 -6.42 24.79 -24.45
C ALA A 61 -6.34 26.08 -23.60
N PRO A 62 -6.32 27.28 -24.23
CA PRO A 62 -6.07 28.55 -23.54
C PRO A 62 -7.24 29.05 -22.66
N ASP A 63 -8.47 28.62 -22.95
CA ASP A 63 -9.70 29.21 -22.40
C ASP A 63 -10.16 28.66 -21.05
N GLN A 64 -9.36 27.80 -20.39
CA GLN A 64 -9.75 27.27 -19.09
C GLN A 64 -8.58 27.35 -18.09
N ARG A 65 -8.88 27.83 -16.87
CA ARG A 65 -7.93 27.77 -15.75
C ARG A 65 -7.77 26.32 -15.30
N PRO A 66 -6.56 25.91 -14.91
CA PRO A 66 -6.36 24.53 -14.49
C PRO A 66 -7.17 24.21 -13.24
N VAL A 67 -7.83 23.05 -13.26
CA VAL A 67 -8.65 22.60 -12.13
C VAL A 67 -7.75 21.96 -11.07
N PHE A 68 -7.44 22.71 -10.01
CA PHE A 68 -6.64 22.20 -8.90
C PHE A 68 -7.50 21.66 -7.75
N SER A 69 -7.45 20.35 -7.52
CA SER A 69 -8.13 19.72 -6.37
C SER A 69 -7.29 19.84 -5.10
N LYS A 70 -7.63 20.82 -4.25
CA LYS A 70 -6.99 21.00 -2.92
C LYS A 70 -7.13 19.76 -2.04
N LEU A 71 -8.24 19.03 -2.16
CA LEU A 71 -8.47 17.80 -1.40
C LEU A 71 -7.51 16.69 -1.80
N ARG A 72 -7.34 16.45 -3.12
CA ARG A 72 -6.38 15.47 -3.66
C ARG A 72 -4.96 15.83 -3.21
N PHE A 73 -4.57 17.11 -3.30
CA PHE A 73 -3.26 17.57 -2.85
C PHE A 73 -3.01 17.31 -1.35
N TRP A 74 -3.95 17.71 -0.48
CA TRP A 74 -3.81 17.48 0.96
C TRP A 74 -3.75 15.99 1.30
N PHE A 75 -4.52 15.16 0.60
CA PHE A 75 -4.47 13.71 0.75
C PHE A 75 -3.08 13.14 0.39
N ILE A 76 -2.48 13.56 -0.73
CA ILE A 76 -1.13 13.12 -1.10
C ILE A 76 -0.07 13.59 -0.09
N MET A 77 -0.20 14.82 0.41
CA MET A 77 0.69 15.32 1.46
C MET A 77 0.54 14.57 2.79
N LEU A 78 -0.66 14.08 3.09
CA LEU A 78 -0.91 13.18 4.23
C LEU A 78 -0.25 11.82 4.00
N LEU A 79 -0.43 11.21 2.82
CA LEU A 79 0.21 9.94 2.46
C LEU A 79 1.74 10.03 2.56
N ARG A 80 2.33 11.14 2.10
CA ARG A 80 3.76 11.41 2.23
C ARG A 80 4.22 11.35 3.68
N ARG A 81 3.41 11.91 4.60
CA ARG A 81 3.73 11.95 6.03
C ARG A 81 3.59 10.57 6.69
N LEU A 82 2.59 9.78 6.30
CA LEU A 82 2.28 8.49 6.92
C LEU A 82 3.08 7.33 6.34
N LEU A 83 3.19 7.28 5.02
CA LEU A 83 3.73 6.14 4.25
C LEU A 83 5.11 6.44 3.64
N GLY A 84 5.53 7.70 3.66
CA GLY A 84 6.83 8.14 3.17
C GLY A 84 6.82 8.55 1.70
N ILE A 85 7.94 9.10 1.26
CA ILE A 85 8.12 9.64 -0.10
C ILE A 85 8.05 8.55 -1.19
N THR A 86 8.70 7.41 -0.97
CA THR A 86 8.73 6.30 -1.93
C THR A 86 7.33 5.82 -2.28
N PHE A 87 6.47 5.65 -1.28
CA PHE A 87 5.08 5.28 -1.51
C PHE A 87 4.35 6.32 -2.36
N VAL A 88 4.52 7.60 -2.07
CA VAL A 88 3.83 8.67 -2.80
C VAL A 88 4.28 8.76 -4.25
N ILE A 89 5.57 8.63 -4.53
CA ILE A 89 6.09 8.61 -5.90
C ILE A 89 5.47 7.43 -6.66
N LYS A 90 5.52 6.21 -6.11
CA LYS A 90 4.89 5.03 -6.71
C LYS A 90 3.37 5.15 -6.86
N PHE A 91 2.72 5.81 -5.93
CA PHE A 91 1.28 6.06 -5.99
C PHE A 91 0.88 7.01 -7.13
N LEU A 92 1.70 8.04 -7.39
CA LEU A 92 1.54 8.95 -8.52
C LEU A 92 1.78 8.22 -9.85
N GLU A 93 2.91 7.51 -9.97
CA GLU A 93 3.29 6.73 -11.17
C GLU A 93 2.19 5.76 -11.64
N ARG A 94 1.46 5.17 -10.70
CA ARG A 94 0.39 4.21 -11.04
C ARG A 94 -0.75 4.84 -11.87
N HIS A 95 -0.92 6.16 -11.84
CA HIS A 95 -1.87 6.86 -12.71
C HIS A 95 -1.29 7.18 -14.09
N GLU A 96 0.04 7.27 -14.22
CA GLU A 96 0.72 7.63 -15.48
C GLU A 96 0.50 6.62 -16.60
N THR A 97 0.31 5.34 -16.27
CA THR A 97 -0.01 4.33 -17.30
C THR A 97 -1.31 4.67 -18.05
N GLU A 98 -2.30 5.29 -17.39
CA GLU A 98 -3.51 5.76 -18.08
C GLU A 98 -3.20 6.98 -18.96
N VAL A 99 -2.38 7.90 -18.46
CA VAL A 99 -1.95 9.13 -19.13
C VAL A 99 -1.18 8.81 -20.42
N ILE A 100 -0.16 7.93 -20.35
CA ILE A 100 0.61 7.41 -21.50
C ILE A 100 -0.34 6.79 -22.55
N ASN A 101 -1.32 5.99 -22.11
CA ASN A 101 -2.29 5.39 -23.03
C ASN A 101 -3.20 6.42 -23.70
N ARG A 102 -3.51 7.53 -23.02
CA ARG A 102 -4.22 8.67 -23.63
C ARG A 102 -3.32 9.43 -24.60
N TYR A 103 -2.07 9.70 -24.25
CA TYR A 103 -1.07 10.31 -25.16
C TYR A 103 -0.99 9.54 -26.48
N ARG A 104 -0.86 8.20 -26.43
CA ARG A 104 -0.84 7.34 -27.64
C ARG A 104 -2.10 7.45 -28.50
N LYS A 105 -3.26 7.70 -27.91
CA LYS A 105 -4.52 7.88 -28.66
C LYS A 105 -4.61 9.27 -29.27
N VAL A 106 -4.09 10.28 -28.58
CA VAL A 106 -4.18 11.69 -28.98
C VAL A 106 -3.15 12.04 -30.04
N ILE A 107 -2.00 11.36 -30.08
CA ILE A 107 -0.92 11.61 -31.04
C ILE A 107 -1.36 11.59 -32.51
N ASN A 108 -2.36 10.76 -32.85
CA ASN A 108 -2.89 10.64 -34.21
C ASN A 108 -3.97 11.68 -34.53
N LYS A 109 -4.41 12.46 -33.53
CA LYS A 109 -5.44 13.50 -33.64
C LYS A 109 -4.85 14.91 -33.64
N VAL A 110 -3.63 15.08 -33.13
CA VAL A 110 -2.94 16.37 -33.07
C VAL A 110 -2.45 16.77 -34.46
N GLU A 111 -2.47 18.07 -34.76
CA GLU A 111 -1.93 18.62 -36.00
C GLU A 111 -0.45 18.25 -36.19
N GLU A 112 -0.04 18.06 -37.45
CA GLU A 112 1.30 17.61 -37.84
C GLU A 112 2.43 18.46 -37.23
N GLN A 113 2.20 19.77 -37.09
CA GLN A 113 3.15 20.72 -36.49
C GLN A 113 3.44 20.49 -35.00
N HIS A 114 2.52 19.85 -34.28
CA HIS A 114 2.61 19.59 -32.85
C HIS A 114 2.92 18.12 -32.53
N ARG A 115 2.70 17.23 -33.50
CA ARG A 115 2.91 15.78 -33.37
C ARG A 115 4.30 15.41 -32.83
N GLY A 116 5.36 16.01 -33.39
CA GLY A 116 6.73 15.72 -32.93
C GLY A 116 7.01 16.14 -31.48
N LYS A 117 6.31 17.16 -30.96
CA LYS A 117 6.44 17.58 -29.57
C LYS A 117 5.69 16.64 -28.62
N VAL A 118 4.50 16.19 -29.01
CA VAL A 118 3.72 15.19 -28.27
C VAL A 118 4.41 13.82 -28.26
N GLU A 119 5.10 13.45 -29.34
CA GLU A 119 5.95 12.25 -29.41
C GLU A 119 7.14 12.33 -28.43
N ASN A 120 7.76 13.51 -28.28
CA ASN A 120 8.79 13.70 -27.28
C ASN A 120 8.24 13.57 -25.86
N PHE A 121 7.10 14.19 -25.55
CA PHE A 121 6.48 14.07 -24.22
C PHE A 121 6.12 12.63 -23.87
N LEU A 122 5.57 11.87 -24.83
CA LEU A 122 5.33 10.44 -24.64
C LEU A 122 6.62 9.68 -24.30
N ARG A 123 7.74 10.02 -24.95
CA ARG A 123 9.04 9.42 -24.64
C ARG A 123 9.55 9.87 -23.28
N ASP A 124 9.37 11.14 -22.94
CA ASP A 124 9.76 11.71 -21.65
C ASP A 124 9.02 10.98 -20.53
N GLU A 125 7.71 10.72 -20.66
CA GLU A 125 6.93 9.91 -19.70
C GLU A 125 7.41 8.45 -19.59
N GLU A 126 7.75 7.81 -20.72
CA GLU A 126 8.31 6.46 -20.69
C GLU A 126 9.72 6.40 -20.04
N GLU A 127 10.50 7.47 -20.17
CA GLU A 127 11.82 7.60 -19.54
C GLU A 127 11.72 8.02 -18.06
N HIS A 128 10.69 8.78 -17.69
CA HIS A 128 10.35 9.16 -16.30
C HIS A 128 10.19 7.91 -15.44
N GLU A 129 9.33 6.99 -15.86
CA GLU A 129 9.02 5.74 -15.14
C GLU A 129 10.29 4.91 -14.89
N LYS A 130 11.14 4.76 -15.92
CA LYS A 130 12.41 4.03 -15.82
C LYS A 130 13.42 4.72 -14.90
N THR A 131 13.49 6.04 -14.93
CA THR A 131 14.43 6.81 -14.11
C THR A 131 14.07 6.73 -12.63
N LEU A 132 12.77 6.77 -12.32
CA LEU A 132 12.25 6.67 -10.96
C LEU A 132 12.45 5.27 -10.36
N GLN A 133 12.23 4.20 -11.12
CA GLN A 133 12.51 2.82 -10.70
C GLN A 133 13.95 2.63 -10.21
N ASN A 134 14.92 3.28 -10.86
CA ASN A 134 16.34 3.15 -10.53
C ASN A 134 16.79 4.00 -9.32
N GLN A 135 16.02 5.02 -8.92
CA GLN A 135 16.38 5.95 -7.84
C GLN A 135 15.58 5.77 -6.54
N ILE A 136 14.55 4.91 -6.56
CA ILE A 136 13.81 4.55 -5.36
C ILE A 136 14.68 3.60 -4.51
N ASP A 137 15.28 4.14 -3.45
CA ASP A 137 16.23 3.38 -2.61
C ASP A 137 15.72 1.98 -2.17
N GLU A 138 16.55 0.96 -2.41
CA GLU A 138 16.43 -0.43 -1.92
C GLU A 138 16.22 -0.66 -0.40
N PRO A 139 16.63 0.21 0.56
CA PRO A 139 16.51 -0.07 1.99
C PRO A 139 15.07 -0.21 2.47
N ILE A 140 14.13 0.59 1.95
CA ILE A 140 12.72 0.50 2.34
C ILE A 140 12.14 -0.82 1.81
N LEU A 141 12.38 -1.12 0.53
CA LEU A 141 12.02 -2.40 -0.09
C LEU A 141 12.58 -3.60 0.68
N ARG A 142 13.83 -3.50 1.16
CA ARG A 142 14.47 -4.53 1.98
C ARG A 142 13.73 -4.79 3.29
N TYR A 143 13.26 -3.75 3.97
CA TYR A 143 12.55 -3.90 5.24
C TYR A 143 11.07 -4.23 5.06
N ILE A 144 10.44 -3.84 3.95
CA ILE A 144 9.05 -4.20 3.63
C ILE A 144 8.85 -5.72 3.69
N GLY A 145 9.79 -6.52 3.17
CA GLY A 145 9.70 -7.98 3.26
C GLY A 145 9.70 -8.51 4.70
N PHE A 146 10.47 -7.91 5.60
CA PHE A 146 10.52 -8.28 7.02
C PHE A 146 9.29 -7.81 7.79
N ILE A 147 8.72 -6.66 7.41
CA ILE A 147 7.44 -6.16 7.93
C ILE A 147 6.31 -7.09 7.47
N ALA A 148 6.27 -7.42 6.18
CA ALA A 148 5.29 -8.33 5.60
C ALA A 148 5.29 -9.69 6.30
N LEU A 149 6.48 -10.25 6.52
CA LEU A 149 6.64 -11.52 7.20
C LEU A 149 6.04 -11.48 8.61
N GLY A 150 6.40 -10.48 9.42
CA GLY A 150 5.90 -10.37 10.80
C GLY A 150 4.41 -10.08 10.88
N LEU A 151 3.90 -9.22 9.98
CA LEU A 151 2.49 -8.84 9.98
C LEU A 151 1.59 -10.00 9.54
N SER A 152 1.92 -10.64 8.41
CA SER A 152 1.10 -11.73 7.88
C SER A 152 1.04 -12.91 8.84
N ASP A 153 2.16 -13.25 9.48
CA ASP A 153 2.20 -14.37 10.41
C ASP A 153 1.41 -14.08 11.69
N SER A 154 1.61 -12.89 12.29
CA SER A 154 0.83 -12.45 13.46
C SER A 154 -0.66 -12.47 13.18
N ILE A 155 -1.08 -11.96 12.02
CA ILE A 155 -2.50 -11.94 11.66
C ILE A 155 -3.07 -13.36 11.58
N ILE A 156 -2.38 -14.29 10.92
CA ILE A 156 -2.87 -15.66 10.76
C ILE A 156 -2.85 -16.41 12.10
N GLU A 157 -1.73 -16.35 12.83
CA GLU A 157 -1.53 -17.10 14.07
C GLU A 157 -2.47 -16.61 15.19
N VAL A 158 -2.52 -15.30 15.44
CA VAL A 158 -3.34 -14.73 16.51
C VAL A 158 -4.83 -14.88 16.20
N SER A 159 -5.25 -14.73 14.93
CA SER A 159 -6.64 -15.01 14.54
C SER A 159 -6.99 -16.48 14.78
N GLY A 160 -6.06 -17.40 14.50
CA GLY A 160 -6.22 -18.82 14.78
C GLY A 160 -6.34 -19.13 16.27
N VAL A 161 -5.51 -18.50 17.12
CA VAL A 161 -5.61 -18.63 18.58
C VAL A 161 -6.98 -18.16 19.07
N HIS A 162 -7.38 -16.95 18.68
CA HIS A 162 -8.65 -16.36 19.06
C HIS A 162 -9.86 -17.20 18.61
N ALA A 163 -9.82 -17.74 17.38
CA ALA A 163 -10.86 -18.63 16.87
C ALA A 163 -10.90 -19.97 17.60
N GLY A 164 -9.73 -20.57 17.89
CA GLY A 164 -9.64 -21.79 18.69
C GLY A 164 -10.20 -21.61 20.09
N PHE A 165 -9.89 -20.49 20.75
CA PHE A 165 -10.46 -20.18 22.06
C PHE A 165 -11.96 -19.89 22.01
N LEU A 166 -12.49 -19.31 20.93
CA LEU A 166 -13.96 -19.20 20.73
C LEU A 166 -14.63 -20.58 20.74
N GLY A 167 -13.97 -21.63 20.24
CA GLY A 167 -14.47 -23.01 20.30
C GLY A 167 -14.42 -23.63 21.70
N VAL A 168 -13.61 -23.09 22.62
CA VAL A 168 -13.32 -23.69 23.95
C VAL A 168 -13.96 -22.92 25.10
N THR A 169 -14.01 -21.59 25.05
CA THR A 169 -14.39 -20.74 26.19
C THR A 169 -15.28 -19.59 25.77
N SER A 170 -16.13 -19.14 26.70
CA SER A 170 -16.92 -17.91 26.60
C SER A 170 -16.22 -16.67 27.16
N SER A 171 -15.07 -16.84 27.82
CA SER A 171 -14.36 -15.73 28.45
C SER A 171 -13.51 -14.96 27.45
N THR A 172 -13.94 -13.74 27.13
CA THR A 172 -13.18 -12.81 26.29
C THR A 172 -11.80 -12.54 26.87
N LEU A 173 -11.70 -12.37 28.20
CA LEU A 173 -10.44 -12.12 28.89
C LEU A 173 -9.45 -13.28 28.73
N ILE A 174 -9.90 -14.54 28.87
CA ILE A 174 -9.01 -15.70 28.70
C ILE A 174 -8.50 -15.77 27.26
N ALA A 175 -9.38 -15.57 26.28
CA ALA A 175 -9.00 -15.59 24.87
C ALA A 175 -8.01 -14.46 24.52
N GLY A 176 -8.26 -13.23 24.99
CA GLY A 176 -7.38 -12.09 24.77
C GLY A 176 -6.01 -12.27 25.43
N VAL A 177 -5.96 -12.76 26.67
CA VAL A 177 -4.68 -13.06 27.36
C VAL A 177 -3.93 -14.17 26.63
N ALA A 178 -4.62 -15.24 26.20
CA ALA A 178 -4.00 -16.31 25.44
C ALA A 178 -3.39 -15.81 24.12
N GLY A 179 -4.13 -14.97 23.38
CA GLY A 179 -3.64 -14.33 22.15
C GLY A 179 -2.39 -13.48 22.38
N LEU A 180 -2.36 -12.68 23.44
CA LEU A 180 -1.18 -11.87 23.80
C LEU A 180 0.03 -12.74 24.20
N VAL A 181 -0.18 -13.79 25.00
CA VAL A 181 0.91 -14.67 25.45
C VAL A 181 1.51 -15.43 24.27
N VAL A 182 0.67 -16.05 23.43
CA VAL A 182 1.12 -16.77 22.24
C VAL A 182 1.80 -15.81 21.27
N GLY A 183 1.17 -14.68 20.97
CA GLY A 183 1.72 -13.72 20.02
C GLY A 183 3.01 -13.03 20.51
N PHE A 184 3.23 -12.88 21.82
CA PHE A 184 4.51 -12.40 22.36
C PHE A 184 5.62 -13.43 22.19
N ALA A 185 5.36 -14.71 22.48
CA ALA A 185 6.32 -15.78 22.25
C ALA A 185 6.65 -15.93 20.75
N ALA A 186 5.63 -15.88 19.91
CA ALA A 186 5.77 -15.96 18.46
C ALA A 186 6.52 -14.76 17.87
N SER A 187 6.26 -13.54 18.35
CA SER A 187 7.02 -12.32 17.99
C SER A 187 8.52 -12.49 18.20
N ILE A 188 8.94 -13.04 19.35
CA ILE A 188 10.36 -13.31 19.64
C ILE A 188 10.91 -14.36 18.67
N SER A 189 10.18 -15.46 18.48
CA SER A 189 10.57 -16.54 17.56
C SER A 189 10.76 -16.03 16.12
N MET A 190 9.78 -15.29 15.61
CA MET A 190 9.79 -14.63 14.30
C MET A 190 10.93 -13.63 14.16
N GLY A 191 11.17 -12.79 15.18
CA GLY A 191 12.29 -11.86 15.18
C GLY A 191 13.65 -12.55 15.11
N VAL A 192 13.82 -13.64 15.84
CA VAL A 192 15.04 -14.48 15.77
C VAL A 192 15.17 -15.14 14.39
N ALA A 193 14.09 -15.70 13.84
CA ALA A 193 14.10 -16.31 12.51
C ALA A 193 14.46 -15.30 11.42
N ALA A 194 13.89 -14.09 11.47
CA ALA A 194 14.20 -13.00 10.56
C ALA A 194 15.66 -12.51 10.69
N TYR A 195 16.19 -12.43 11.91
CA TYR A 195 17.61 -12.14 12.16
C TYR A 195 18.52 -13.20 11.52
N LEU A 196 18.23 -14.48 11.75
CA LEU A 196 19.02 -15.59 11.21
C LEU A 196 18.97 -15.60 9.69
N LYS A 197 17.79 -15.40 9.08
CA LYS A 197 17.64 -15.28 7.63
C LYS A 197 18.43 -14.11 7.06
N ALA A 198 18.33 -12.93 7.68
CA ALA A 198 19.09 -11.77 7.24
C ALA A 198 20.61 -11.95 7.40
N LYS A 199 21.04 -12.71 8.41
CA LYS A 199 22.45 -13.06 8.64
C LYS A 199 22.96 -14.06 7.61
N SER A 200 22.17 -15.08 7.26
CA SER A 200 22.55 -16.08 6.25
C SER A 200 22.63 -15.49 4.84
N GLU A 201 21.78 -14.51 4.53
CA GLU A 201 21.80 -13.79 3.25
C GLU A 201 22.88 -12.69 3.19
N LEU A 202 23.81 -12.64 4.17
CA LEU A 202 24.88 -11.63 4.28
C LEU A 202 24.37 -10.17 4.18
N ARG A 203 23.12 -9.93 4.60
CA ARG A 203 22.53 -8.58 4.53
C ARG A 203 23.12 -7.68 5.60
N GLN A 204 23.51 -6.47 5.21
CA GLN A 204 23.85 -5.42 6.18
C GLN A 204 22.64 -5.13 7.08
N LYS A 205 22.88 -5.03 8.40
CA LYS A 205 21.88 -4.76 9.46
C LYS A 205 20.90 -5.91 9.77
N SER A 206 21.37 -7.16 9.83
CA SER A 206 20.54 -8.33 10.16
C SER A 206 19.77 -8.20 11.49
N PHE A 207 20.34 -7.55 12.50
CA PHE A 207 19.66 -7.28 13.78
C PHE A 207 18.42 -6.41 13.59
N THR A 208 18.51 -5.37 12.75
CA THR A 208 17.39 -4.47 12.46
C THR A 208 16.26 -5.21 11.78
N SER A 209 16.55 -6.17 10.88
CA SER A 209 15.52 -7.02 10.27
C SER A 209 14.75 -7.84 11.30
N GLY A 210 15.46 -8.51 12.21
CA GLY A 210 14.83 -9.28 13.28
C GLY A 210 14.00 -8.41 14.23
N LEU A 211 14.54 -7.25 14.61
CA LEU A 211 13.84 -6.30 15.47
C LEU A 211 12.56 -5.76 14.82
N ILE A 212 12.62 -5.38 13.54
CA ILE A 212 11.44 -4.88 12.80
C ILE A 212 10.37 -5.97 12.73
N THR A 213 10.73 -7.21 12.36
CA THR A 213 9.77 -8.31 12.29
C THR A 213 9.11 -8.56 13.65
N GLY A 214 9.90 -8.65 14.73
CA GLY A 214 9.37 -8.86 16.08
C GLY A 214 8.46 -7.74 16.57
N ILE A 215 8.84 -6.47 16.32
CA ILE A 215 8.04 -5.30 16.70
C ILE A 215 6.72 -5.25 15.92
N VAL A 216 6.77 -5.44 14.60
CA VAL A 216 5.56 -5.44 13.77
C VAL A 216 4.60 -6.53 14.24
N TYR A 217 5.13 -7.73 14.50
CA TYR A 217 4.35 -8.85 15.00
C TYR A 217 3.65 -8.51 16.31
N ILE A 218 4.36 -8.04 17.34
CA ILE A 218 3.74 -7.79 18.64
C ILE A 218 2.73 -6.64 18.57
N LEU A 219 2.97 -5.63 17.74
CA LEU A 219 2.03 -4.54 17.53
C LEU A 219 0.73 -5.03 16.88
N SER A 220 0.80 -5.87 15.84
CA SER A 220 -0.41 -6.46 15.26
C SER A 220 -1.13 -7.37 16.24
N THR A 221 -0.41 -8.20 17.00
CA THR A 221 -0.98 -9.03 18.07
C THR A 221 -1.79 -8.18 19.06
N ILE A 222 -1.22 -7.07 19.53
CA ILE A 222 -1.91 -6.17 20.47
C ILE A 222 -3.17 -5.57 19.85
N ILE A 223 -3.10 -5.13 18.59
CA ILE A 223 -4.27 -4.58 17.88
C ILE A 223 -5.38 -5.63 17.76
N LEU A 224 -5.04 -6.87 17.42
CA LEU A 224 -6.02 -7.96 17.26
C LEU A 224 -6.60 -8.44 18.59
N ALA A 225 -5.83 -8.39 19.68
CA ALA A 225 -6.29 -8.76 21.00
C ALA A 225 -7.14 -7.66 21.67
N LEU A 226 -7.01 -6.40 21.24
CA LEU A 226 -7.69 -5.27 21.86
C LEU A 226 -9.22 -5.45 22.05
N PRO A 227 -10.00 -5.95 21.06
CA PRO A 227 -11.45 -6.11 21.23
C PRO A 227 -11.86 -7.02 22.40
N TYR A 228 -11.03 -8.00 22.75
CA TYR A 228 -11.27 -8.94 23.84
C TYR A 228 -11.20 -8.31 25.24
N PHE A 229 -10.57 -7.14 25.36
CA PHE A 229 -10.50 -6.38 26.60
C PHE A 229 -11.56 -5.27 26.68
N LEU A 230 -12.25 -4.99 25.57
CA LEU A 230 -13.24 -3.92 25.48
C LEU A 230 -14.68 -4.45 25.55
N THR A 231 -14.88 -5.72 25.25
CA THR A 231 -16.20 -6.36 25.16
C THR A 231 -16.29 -7.56 26.08
N HIS A 232 -17.51 -7.87 26.53
CA HIS A 232 -17.80 -9.05 27.35
C HIS A 232 -18.42 -10.19 26.50
N ASP A 233 -18.84 -9.89 25.28
CA ASP A 233 -19.39 -10.85 24.34
C ASP A 233 -18.29 -11.44 23.45
N MET A 234 -18.18 -12.76 23.44
CA MET A 234 -17.11 -13.48 22.73
C MET A 234 -17.25 -13.39 21.20
N LEU A 235 -18.47 -13.36 20.67
CA LEU A 235 -18.71 -13.23 19.23
C LEU A 235 -18.45 -11.80 18.76
N GLU A 236 -18.82 -10.80 19.55
CA GLU A 236 -18.51 -9.40 19.26
C GLU A 236 -16.99 -9.18 19.24
N ALA A 237 -16.28 -9.67 20.28
CA ALA A 237 -14.82 -9.59 20.36
C ALA A 237 -14.13 -10.25 19.16
N PHE A 238 -14.55 -11.47 18.82
CA PHE A 238 -13.97 -12.23 17.72
C PHE A 238 -14.24 -11.58 16.37
N THR A 239 -15.47 -11.15 16.11
CA THR A 239 -15.83 -10.49 14.84
C THR A 239 -15.07 -9.19 14.66
N ALA A 240 -14.93 -8.39 15.73
CA ALA A 240 -14.11 -7.18 15.71
C ALA A 240 -12.63 -7.48 15.48
N SER A 241 -12.09 -8.54 16.10
CA SER A 241 -10.70 -8.98 15.90
C SER A 241 -10.44 -9.39 14.44
N VAL A 242 -11.32 -10.20 13.84
CA VAL A 242 -11.22 -10.59 12.43
C VAL A 242 -11.36 -9.39 11.49
N ALA A 243 -12.26 -8.45 11.79
CA ALA A 243 -12.39 -7.22 11.01
C ALA A 243 -11.09 -6.39 11.03
N LEU A 244 -10.46 -6.24 12.22
CA LEU A 244 -9.15 -5.59 12.34
C LEU A 244 -8.05 -6.33 11.59
N ALA A 245 -8.04 -7.66 11.62
CA ALA A 245 -7.11 -8.48 10.85
C ALA A 245 -7.24 -8.23 9.34
N ILE A 246 -8.46 -8.23 8.81
CA ILE A 246 -8.72 -7.96 7.38
C ILE A 246 -8.31 -6.52 7.03
N ILE A 247 -8.62 -5.54 7.88
CA ILE A 247 -8.23 -4.14 7.65
C ILE A 247 -6.71 -3.98 7.64
N LEU A 248 -6.01 -4.57 8.61
CA LEU A 248 -4.54 -4.52 8.69
C LEU A 248 -3.90 -5.21 7.48
N ALA A 249 -4.35 -6.44 7.16
CA ALA A 249 -3.87 -7.19 6.01
C ALA A 249 -4.12 -6.42 4.71
N SER A 250 -5.34 -5.90 4.50
CA SER A 250 -5.68 -5.14 3.30
C SER A 250 -4.89 -3.84 3.17
N SER A 251 -4.71 -3.11 4.27
CA SER A 251 -3.94 -1.85 4.28
C SER A 251 -2.48 -2.11 3.91
N PHE A 252 -1.90 -3.19 4.44
CA PHE A 252 -0.53 -3.57 4.15
C PHE A 252 -0.37 -4.13 2.73
N THR A 253 -1.28 -5.00 2.29
CA THR A 253 -1.32 -5.50 0.91
C THR A 253 -1.47 -4.35 -0.09
N TYR A 254 -2.27 -3.33 0.22
CA TYR A 254 -2.36 -2.13 -0.61
C TYR A 254 -1.03 -1.40 -0.69
N TYR A 255 -0.36 -1.21 0.46
CA TYR A 255 0.96 -0.60 0.49
C TYR A 255 1.97 -1.35 -0.38
N VAL A 256 2.04 -2.68 -0.24
CA VAL A 256 2.92 -3.53 -1.04
C VAL A 256 2.56 -3.49 -2.52
N ALA A 257 1.27 -3.55 -2.86
CA ALA A 257 0.80 -3.51 -4.24
C ALA A 257 1.08 -2.18 -4.95
N VAL A 258 1.09 -1.07 -4.21
CA VAL A 258 1.52 0.23 -4.75
C VAL A 258 3.03 0.24 -4.97
N VAL A 259 3.80 -0.25 -4.00
CA VAL A 259 5.27 -0.18 -4.06
C VAL A 259 5.87 -1.18 -5.08
N ASN A 260 5.31 -2.38 -5.19
CA ASN A 260 5.79 -3.46 -6.06
C ASN A 260 5.00 -3.57 -7.37
N GLU A 261 4.04 -2.67 -7.63
CA GLU A 261 3.21 -2.66 -8.84
C GLU A 261 2.44 -3.99 -9.06
N THR A 262 2.02 -4.66 -7.97
CA THR A 262 1.31 -5.93 -8.02
C THR A 262 -0.21 -5.79 -7.92
N SER A 263 -0.93 -6.90 -8.16
CA SER A 263 -2.38 -6.93 -8.17
C SER A 263 -2.99 -7.00 -6.76
N PHE A 264 -3.38 -5.83 -6.22
CA PHE A 264 -4.03 -5.69 -4.91
C PHE A 264 -5.22 -6.64 -4.67
N LYS A 265 -6.17 -6.71 -5.61
CA LYS A 265 -7.44 -7.45 -5.43
C LYS A 265 -7.22 -8.95 -5.18
N ARG A 266 -6.27 -9.54 -5.91
CA ARG A 266 -5.95 -10.95 -5.82
C ARG A 266 -5.30 -11.27 -4.47
N GLU A 267 -4.30 -10.48 -4.08
CA GLU A 267 -3.57 -10.68 -2.82
C GLU A 267 -4.48 -10.51 -1.59
N VAL A 268 -5.39 -9.52 -1.60
CA VAL A 268 -6.35 -9.35 -0.50
C VAL A 268 -7.29 -10.55 -0.38
N LEU A 269 -7.77 -11.07 -1.52
CA LEU A 269 -8.64 -12.24 -1.52
C LEU A 269 -7.90 -13.47 -0.97
N GLU A 270 -6.68 -13.72 -1.45
CA GLU A 270 -5.84 -14.82 -0.97
C GLU A 270 -5.59 -14.72 0.55
N ASN A 271 -5.18 -13.54 1.05
CA ASN A 271 -4.95 -13.33 2.48
C ASN A 271 -6.23 -13.48 3.32
N THR A 272 -7.36 -12.95 2.85
CA THR A 272 -8.64 -13.08 3.56
C THR A 272 -9.07 -14.54 3.65
N LEU A 273 -8.92 -15.31 2.57
CA LEU A 273 -9.23 -16.74 2.56
C LEU A 273 -8.33 -17.53 3.52
N LEU A 274 -7.03 -17.20 3.60
CA LEU A 274 -6.12 -17.82 4.56
C LEU A 274 -6.49 -17.51 6.01
N ILE A 275 -6.85 -16.26 6.32
CA ILE A 275 -7.29 -15.86 7.67
C ILE A 275 -8.57 -16.61 8.06
N MET A 276 -9.59 -16.58 7.18
CA MET A 276 -10.87 -17.23 7.44
C MET A 276 -10.74 -18.76 7.50
N GLY A 277 -9.94 -19.35 6.62
CA GLY A 277 -9.66 -20.78 6.61
C GLY A 277 -8.95 -21.25 7.88
N THR A 278 -7.92 -20.52 8.32
CA THR A 278 -7.23 -20.79 9.58
C THR A 278 -8.18 -20.64 10.77
N ALA A 279 -8.97 -19.57 10.82
CA ALA A 279 -9.95 -19.35 11.87
C ALA A 279 -10.99 -20.48 11.95
N ALA A 280 -11.55 -20.91 10.81
CA ALA A 280 -12.50 -22.02 10.78
C ALA A 280 -11.86 -23.34 11.25
N ALA A 281 -10.67 -23.68 10.76
CA ALA A 281 -9.97 -24.91 11.15
C ALA A 281 -9.62 -24.94 12.65
N THR A 282 -9.11 -23.82 13.17
CA THR A 282 -8.74 -23.70 14.58
C THR A 282 -9.96 -23.65 15.51
N PHE A 283 -11.05 -22.99 15.11
CA PHE A 283 -12.32 -23.03 15.83
C PHE A 283 -12.83 -24.47 15.98
N LEU A 284 -12.91 -25.23 14.88
CA LEU A 284 -13.35 -26.63 14.92
C LEU A 284 -12.44 -27.49 15.79
N PHE A 285 -11.13 -27.25 15.72
CA PHE A 285 -10.18 -27.94 16.58
C PHE A 285 -10.35 -27.57 18.06
N GLY A 286 -10.61 -26.30 18.36
CA GLY A 286 -10.96 -25.83 19.69
C GLY A 286 -12.21 -26.50 20.22
N GLU A 287 -13.29 -26.53 19.44
CA GLU A 287 -14.54 -27.21 19.81
C GLU A 287 -14.29 -28.70 20.09
N PHE A 288 -13.53 -29.37 19.22
CA PHE A 288 -13.14 -30.77 19.43
C PHE A 288 -12.41 -30.99 20.76
N LEU A 289 -11.43 -30.15 21.09
CA LEU A 289 -10.71 -30.24 22.36
C LEU A 289 -11.60 -29.91 23.56
N GLY A 290 -12.45 -28.89 23.47
CA GLY A 290 -13.42 -28.56 24.51
C GLY A 290 -14.34 -29.75 24.83
N ASN A 291 -14.75 -30.48 23.80
CA ASN A 291 -15.57 -31.69 23.92
C ASN A 291 -14.81 -32.84 24.59
N LEU A 292 -13.58 -33.06 24.16
CA LEU A 292 -12.72 -34.13 24.67
C LEU A 292 -12.42 -33.95 26.17
N PHE A 293 -12.23 -32.71 26.62
CA PHE A 293 -11.86 -32.38 28.00
C PHE A 293 -13.03 -31.91 28.88
N GLY A 294 -14.27 -31.89 28.35
CA GLY A 294 -15.47 -31.55 29.12
C GLY A 294 -15.56 -30.07 29.52
N ILE A 295 -15.00 -29.17 28.73
CA ILE A 295 -15.06 -27.72 28.98
C ILE A 295 -16.39 -27.19 28.41
N PRO A 296 -17.21 -26.47 29.22
CA PRO A 296 -18.44 -25.84 28.73
C PRO A 296 -18.07 -24.70 27.78
N GLY A 297 -18.17 -24.96 26.47
CA GLY A 297 -17.87 -24.00 25.42
C GLY A 297 -18.95 -22.93 25.26
N TYR A 298 -18.67 -21.90 24.45
CA TYR A 298 -19.59 -20.77 24.24
C TYR A 298 -20.96 -21.18 23.66
N PHE A 299 -21.00 -22.21 22.80
CA PHE A 299 -22.22 -22.67 22.14
C PHE A 299 -22.94 -23.81 22.90
N ARG A 300 -22.65 -24.01 24.19
CA ARG A 300 -23.21 -25.10 25.02
C ARG A 300 -23.79 -24.63 26.35
#